data_AF-A0A962UGH4-F1
#
_entry.id   AF-A0A962UGH4-F1
#
_cell.length_a   1.000
_cell.length_b   1.000
_cell.length_c   1.000
_cell.angle_alpha   90.00
_cell.angle_beta   90.00
_cell.angle_gamma   90.00
#
_symmetry.space_group_name_H-M   'P 1'
#
loop_
_entity.id
_entity.type
_entity.pdbx_description
1 polymer ?
#
loop_
_entity_poly.entity_id
_entity_poly.type
_entity_poly.pdbx_seq_one_letter_code
_entity_poly.pdbx_strand_id
1 'polypeptide(L)'
;SLRDLCLKQFYEADNMTDQLGALAALANHDGPERAAALAAFYERWRREALVVDKWLALQATSWLPGTLDVVKALMAHEAFNLRNPNKVRALIGAFCQANPVRFHARDGSGYTFLADQVLALNAFNPQIAARLIVAFTRWRKFDPVRQQEMRDRLERILAAPGLSPDVYEIAAKSLGRQE
;
A
#
# COMPACT_ATOMS: atom_id res chain seq x y z
N SER A 1 22.46 9.22 -18.75
CA SER A 1 20.97 9.33 -18.72
C SER A 1 20.51 9.63 -17.30
N LEU A 2 19.25 10.03 -17.08
CA LEU A 2 18.69 10.22 -15.72
C LEU A 2 18.88 8.94 -14.87
N ARG A 3 18.66 7.78 -15.49
CA ARG A 3 18.86 6.47 -14.86
C ARG A 3 20.30 6.27 -14.37
N ASP A 4 21.30 6.61 -15.18
CA ASP A 4 22.71 6.45 -14.80
C ASP A 4 23.08 7.37 -13.62
N LEU A 5 22.52 8.58 -13.59
CA LEU A 5 22.70 9.50 -12.45
C LEU A 5 22.08 8.93 -11.17
N CYS A 6 20.86 8.37 -11.25
CA CYS A 6 20.23 7.72 -10.10
C CYS A 6 21.02 6.50 -9.64
N LEU A 7 21.53 5.66 -10.55
CA LEU A 7 22.35 4.51 -10.16
C LEU A 7 23.65 4.94 -9.49
N LYS A 8 24.33 5.93 -10.05
CA LYS A 8 25.54 6.49 -9.47
C LYS A 8 25.28 7.00 -8.04
N GLN A 9 24.25 7.83 -7.86
CA GLN A 9 23.90 8.34 -6.54
C GLN A 9 23.47 7.22 -5.57
N PHE A 10 22.74 6.20 -6.04
CA PHE A 10 22.33 5.07 -5.21
C PHE A 10 23.52 4.28 -4.63
N TYR A 11 24.54 4.01 -5.46
CA TYR A 11 25.71 3.22 -5.07
C TYR A 11 26.78 4.04 -4.33
N GLU A 12 26.94 5.32 -4.68
CA GLU A 12 27.97 6.20 -4.10
C GLU A 12 27.48 6.98 -2.86
N ALA A 13 26.17 7.02 -2.58
CA ALA A 13 25.63 7.72 -1.42
C ALA A 13 26.20 7.20 -0.09
N ASP A 14 26.64 8.13 0.75
CA ASP A 14 27.14 7.89 2.10
C ASP A 14 26.06 8.03 3.19
N ASN A 15 24.86 8.48 2.80
CA ASN A 15 23.75 8.72 3.69
C ASN A 15 22.42 8.17 3.13
N MET A 16 21.47 7.92 4.04
CA MET A 16 20.18 7.31 3.71
C MET A 16 19.29 8.23 2.86
N THR A 17 19.41 9.55 3.01
CA THR A 17 18.57 10.51 2.27
C THR A 17 18.86 10.44 0.78
N ASP A 18 20.14 10.48 0.41
CA ASP A 18 20.56 10.44 -0.99
C ASP A 18 20.32 9.07 -1.62
N GLN A 19 20.63 7.99 -0.89
CA GLN A 19 20.39 6.63 -1.37
C GLN A 19 18.90 6.37 -1.61
N LEU A 20 18.03 6.80 -0.68
CA LEU A 20 16.59 6.60 -0.81
C LEU A 20 16.00 7.49 -1.91
N GLY A 21 16.48 8.72 -2.07
CA GLY A 21 16.06 9.63 -3.15
C GLY A 21 16.36 9.02 -4.53
N ALA A 22 17.56 8.49 -4.71
CA ALA A 22 17.95 7.77 -5.92
C ALA A 22 17.12 6.50 -6.15
N LEU A 23 16.89 5.71 -5.09
CA LEU A 23 16.07 4.50 -5.18
C LEU A 23 14.61 4.81 -5.51
N ALA A 24 14.05 5.91 -4.99
CA ALA A 24 12.68 6.34 -5.29
C ALA A 24 12.48 6.67 -6.77
N ALA A 25 13.48 7.31 -7.40
CA ALA A 25 13.46 7.57 -8.83
C ALA A 25 13.56 6.25 -9.63
N LEU A 26 14.46 5.34 -9.24
CA LEU A 26 14.62 4.03 -9.88
C LEU A 26 13.39 3.12 -9.72
N ALA A 27 12.70 3.15 -8.57
CA ALA A 27 11.50 2.36 -8.30
C ALA A 27 10.32 2.67 -9.24
N ASN A 28 10.38 3.83 -9.91
CA ASN A 28 9.39 4.35 -10.84
C ASN A 28 9.83 4.28 -12.30
N HIS A 29 11.02 3.73 -12.58
CA HIS A 29 11.52 3.49 -13.92
C HIS A 29 11.41 2.00 -14.25
N ASP A 30 10.76 1.66 -15.36
CA ASP A 30 10.65 0.27 -15.79
C ASP A 30 11.96 -0.19 -16.44
N GLY A 31 12.55 -1.26 -15.92
CA GLY A 31 13.84 -1.75 -16.38
C GLY A 31 14.58 -2.65 -15.37
N PRO A 32 15.62 -3.36 -15.82
CA PRO A 32 16.39 -4.28 -14.98
C PRO A 32 17.09 -3.56 -13.81
N GLU A 33 17.44 -2.28 -13.98
CA GLU A 33 18.12 -1.50 -12.96
C GLU A 33 17.25 -1.23 -11.74
N ARG A 34 15.92 -1.13 -11.92
CA ARG A 34 14.96 -1.06 -10.82
C ARG A 34 15.03 -2.30 -9.93
N ALA A 35 14.96 -3.49 -10.54
CA ALA A 35 14.97 -4.75 -9.81
C ALA A 35 16.31 -4.93 -9.07
N ALA A 36 17.42 -4.64 -9.74
CA ALA A 36 18.75 -4.71 -9.16
C ALA A 36 18.92 -3.75 -7.97
N ALA A 37 18.51 -2.49 -8.09
CA ALA A 37 18.62 -1.50 -7.02
C ALA A 37 17.73 -1.83 -5.82
N LEU A 38 16.49 -2.28 -6.04
CA LEU A 38 15.58 -2.71 -4.97
C LEU A 38 16.13 -3.94 -4.23
N ALA A 39 16.67 -4.93 -4.96
CA ALA A 39 17.28 -6.11 -4.35
C ALA A 39 18.54 -5.75 -3.55
N ALA A 40 19.44 -4.94 -4.12
CA ALA A 40 20.65 -4.49 -3.44
C ALA A 40 20.34 -3.68 -2.17
N PHE A 41 19.33 -2.81 -2.22
CA PHE A 41 18.90 -2.04 -1.04
C PHE A 41 18.37 -2.96 0.05
N TYR A 42 17.52 -3.94 -0.31
CA TYR A 42 16.99 -4.89 0.66
C TYR A 42 18.11 -5.72 1.29
N GLU A 43 19.00 -6.34 0.51
CA GLU A 43 20.07 -7.17 1.04
C GLU A 43 20.98 -6.40 2.01
N ARG A 44 21.30 -5.13 1.68
CA ARG A 44 22.09 -4.27 2.55
C ARG A 44 21.39 -3.94 3.86
N TRP A 45 20.08 -3.70 3.83
CA TRP A 45 19.34 -3.12 4.95
C TRP A 45 18.31 -4.06 5.59
N ARG A 46 18.24 -5.34 5.20
CA ARG A 46 17.21 -6.30 5.67
C ARG A 46 17.16 -6.48 7.20
N ARG A 47 18.25 -6.18 7.91
CA ARG A 47 18.31 -6.22 9.38
C ARG A 47 17.83 -4.94 10.05
N GLU A 48 17.69 -3.85 9.30
CA GLU A 48 17.23 -2.55 9.81
C GLU A 48 15.73 -2.38 9.56
N ALA A 49 14.90 -2.76 10.53
CA ALA A 49 13.46 -2.88 10.36
C ALA A 49 12.78 -1.61 9.80
N LEU A 50 13.18 -0.42 10.26
CA LEU A 50 12.63 0.87 9.80
C LEU A 50 13.07 1.22 8.38
N VAL A 51 14.24 0.76 7.93
CA VAL A 51 14.72 0.97 6.56
C VAL A 51 13.97 0.04 5.60
N VAL A 52 13.72 -1.20 6.02
CA VAL A 52 12.87 -2.15 5.28
C VAL A 52 11.45 -1.62 5.11
N ASP A 53 10.91 -0.89 6.10
CA ASP A 53 9.60 -0.23 5.95
C ASP A 53 9.61 0.80 4.80
N LYS A 54 10.70 1.56 4.64
CA LYS A 54 10.83 2.49 3.51
C LYS A 54 10.91 1.74 2.18
N TRP A 55 11.61 0.62 2.14
CA TRP A 55 11.72 -0.23 0.95
C TRP A 55 10.37 -0.84 0.53
N LEU A 56 9.55 -1.30 1.49
CA LEU A 56 8.18 -1.74 1.21
C LEU A 56 7.33 -0.59 0.66
N ALA A 57 7.40 0.57 1.31
CA ALA A 57 6.62 1.75 0.91
C ALA A 57 6.97 2.24 -0.50
N LEU A 58 8.26 2.29 -0.85
CA LEU A 58 8.70 2.69 -2.20
C LEU A 58 8.13 1.81 -3.30
N GLN A 59 8.05 0.50 -3.06
CA GLN A 59 7.46 -0.42 -4.03
C GLN A 59 5.93 -0.25 -4.08
N ALA A 60 5.28 -0.07 -2.94
CA ALA A 60 3.84 0.14 -2.84
C ALA A 60 3.36 1.44 -3.52
N THR A 61 4.21 2.48 -3.55
CA THR A 61 3.90 3.79 -4.14
C THR A 61 4.40 3.97 -5.57
N SER A 62 4.97 2.93 -6.19
CA SER A 62 5.40 2.99 -7.58
C SER A 62 4.22 3.26 -8.53
N TRP A 63 4.39 4.20 -9.45
CA TRP A 63 3.38 4.49 -10.47
C TRP A 63 3.37 3.49 -11.61
N LEU A 64 4.26 2.49 -11.65
CA LEU A 64 4.34 1.54 -12.76
C LEU A 64 3.10 0.64 -12.84
N PRO A 65 2.70 0.18 -14.05
CA PRO A 65 1.71 -0.89 -14.17
C PRO A 65 2.14 -2.14 -13.39
N GLY A 66 1.19 -2.90 -12.85
CA GLY A 66 1.49 -4.11 -12.07
C GLY A 66 1.93 -3.87 -10.62
N THR A 67 1.97 -2.63 -10.11
CA THR A 67 2.33 -2.35 -8.71
C THR A 67 1.47 -3.12 -7.70
N LEU A 68 0.18 -3.33 -7.97
CA LEU A 68 -0.67 -4.13 -7.08
C LEU A 68 -0.18 -5.59 -6.97
N ASP A 69 0.29 -6.18 -8.07
CA ASP A 69 0.81 -7.55 -8.06
C ASP A 69 2.13 -7.62 -7.29
N VAL A 70 2.98 -6.59 -7.42
CA VAL A 70 4.18 -6.43 -6.58
C VAL A 70 3.80 -6.34 -5.10
N VAL A 71 2.78 -5.54 -4.75
CA VAL A 71 2.29 -5.41 -3.36
C VAL A 71 1.81 -6.76 -2.83
N LYS A 72 1.01 -7.50 -3.61
CA LYS A 72 0.55 -8.84 -3.23
C LYS A 72 1.70 -9.83 -3.06
N ALA A 73 2.71 -9.81 -3.94
CA ALA A 73 3.89 -10.64 -3.81
C ALA A 73 4.70 -10.31 -2.54
N LEU A 74 4.85 -9.02 -2.22
CA LEU A 74 5.54 -8.56 -1.01
C LEU A 74 4.83 -8.97 0.28
N MET A 75 3.52 -9.23 0.26
CA MET A 75 2.83 -9.77 1.44
C MET A 75 3.26 -11.20 1.80
N ALA A 76 3.83 -11.94 0.86
CA ALA A 76 4.42 -13.26 1.10
C ALA A 76 5.94 -13.21 1.37
N HIS A 77 6.53 -12.02 1.31
CA HIS A 77 7.97 -11.83 1.51
C HIS A 77 8.33 -11.82 3.00
N GLU A 78 9.50 -12.34 3.36
CA GLU A 78 10.01 -12.38 4.76
C GLU A 78 10.07 -10.99 5.43
N ALA A 79 10.20 -9.94 4.64
CA ALA A 79 10.20 -8.55 5.08
C ALA A 79 8.84 -8.07 5.62
N PHE A 80 7.75 -8.79 5.34
CA PHE A 80 6.40 -8.41 5.68
C PHE A 80 5.77 -9.40 6.66
N ASN A 81 5.00 -8.85 7.61
CA ASN A 81 4.20 -9.63 8.53
C ASN A 81 2.89 -8.89 8.81
N LEU A 82 1.76 -9.51 8.48
CA LEU A 82 0.43 -8.91 8.65
C LEU A 82 0.08 -8.61 10.12
N ARG A 83 0.74 -9.27 11.08
CA ARG A 83 0.59 -9.01 12.51
C ARG A 83 1.39 -7.80 13.00
N ASN A 84 2.33 -7.28 12.19
CA ASN A 84 3.12 -6.11 12.55
C ASN A 84 2.46 -4.83 11.99
N PRO A 85 1.97 -3.90 12.85
CA PRO A 85 1.30 -2.68 12.39
C PRO A 85 2.17 -1.78 11.50
N ASN A 86 3.49 -1.78 11.72
CA ASN A 86 4.40 -0.98 10.91
C ASN A 86 4.54 -1.54 9.51
N LYS A 87 4.64 -2.87 9.37
CA LYS A 87 4.69 -3.56 8.07
C LYS A 87 3.39 -3.38 7.28
N VAL A 88 2.23 -3.50 7.94
CA VAL A 88 0.93 -3.25 7.31
C VAL A 88 0.83 -1.82 6.78
N ARG A 89 1.24 -0.83 7.58
CA ARG A 89 1.26 0.58 7.15
C ARG A 89 2.22 0.81 5.98
N ALA A 90 3.42 0.25 6.07
CA ALA A 90 4.48 0.42 5.09
C ALA A 90 4.12 -0.16 3.71
N LEU A 91 3.36 -1.27 3.66
CA LEU A 91 3.01 -1.92 2.40
C LEU A 91 1.55 -1.62 1.99
N ILE A 92 0.58 -2.11 2.76
CA ILE A 92 -0.86 -2.03 2.42
C ILE A 92 -1.34 -0.59 2.54
N GLY A 93 -1.01 0.08 3.66
CA GLY A 93 -1.37 1.47 3.89
C GLY A 93 -0.79 2.41 2.83
N ALA A 94 0.50 2.26 2.53
CA ALA A 94 1.18 3.04 1.50
C ALA A 94 0.54 2.87 0.11
N PHE A 95 0.20 1.64 -0.29
CA PHE A 95 -0.52 1.41 -1.54
C PHE A 95 -1.88 2.13 -1.56
N CYS A 96 -2.69 1.94 -0.51
CA CYS A 96 -4.08 2.45 -0.50
C CYS A 96 -4.17 3.97 -0.31
N GLN A 97 -3.21 4.60 0.37
CA GLN A 97 -3.29 6.01 0.76
C GLN A 97 -2.31 6.91 0.00
N ALA A 98 -1.20 6.36 -0.50
CA ALA A 98 -0.14 7.12 -1.16
C ALA A 98 0.10 6.71 -2.63
N ASN A 99 -0.69 5.78 -3.19
CA ASN A 99 -0.65 5.43 -4.61
C ASN A 99 -2.02 5.61 -5.30
N PRO A 100 -2.52 6.85 -5.46
CA PRO A 100 -3.84 7.07 -6.03
C PRO A 100 -3.97 6.55 -7.48
N VAL A 101 -2.87 6.56 -8.24
CA VAL A 101 -2.83 6.08 -9.64
C VAL A 101 -3.15 4.58 -9.73
N ARG A 102 -2.66 3.77 -8.78
CA ARG A 102 -2.84 2.31 -8.79
C ARG A 102 -3.96 1.84 -7.87
N PHE A 103 -4.21 2.51 -6.75
CA PHE A 103 -5.31 2.18 -5.85
C PHE A 103 -6.68 2.46 -6.51
N HIS A 104 -6.83 3.59 -7.19
CA HIS A 104 -8.05 3.95 -7.91
C HIS A 104 -8.05 3.47 -9.36
N ALA A 105 -7.48 2.29 -9.63
CA ALA A 105 -7.61 1.63 -10.93
C ALA A 105 -9.10 1.46 -11.30
N ARG A 106 -9.44 1.65 -12.58
CA ARG A 106 -10.84 1.63 -13.05
C ARG A 106 -11.52 0.28 -12.89
N ASP A 107 -10.73 -0.79 -12.78
CA ASP A 107 -11.19 -2.17 -12.60
C ASP A 107 -11.57 -2.52 -11.16
N GLY A 108 -11.41 -1.60 -10.21
CA GLY A 108 -11.73 -1.81 -8.80
C GLY A 108 -10.80 -2.81 -8.08
N SER A 109 -9.68 -3.20 -8.70
CA SER A 109 -8.74 -4.17 -8.13
C SER A 109 -8.12 -3.70 -6.82
N GLY A 110 -7.76 -2.41 -6.73
CA GLY A 110 -7.25 -1.79 -5.51
C GLY A 110 -8.27 -1.75 -4.37
N TYR A 111 -9.54 -1.50 -4.68
CA TYR A 111 -10.63 -1.51 -3.69
C TYR A 111 -10.91 -2.91 -3.18
N THR A 112 -10.94 -3.90 -4.07
CA THR A 112 -11.13 -5.31 -3.70
C THR A 112 -10.01 -5.77 -2.79
N PHE A 113 -8.77 -5.44 -3.15
CA PHE A 113 -7.59 -5.70 -2.31
C PHE A 113 -7.72 -5.11 -0.91
N LEU A 114 -8.05 -3.82 -0.78
CA LEU A 114 -8.21 -3.18 0.52
C LEU A 114 -9.32 -3.84 1.36
N ALA A 115 -10.46 -4.16 0.75
CA ALA A 115 -11.56 -4.82 1.45
C ALA A 115 -11.14 -6.19 2.01
N ASP A 116 -10.41 -6.99 1.23
CA ASP A 116 -9.87 -8.28 1.69
C ASP A 116 -8.93 -8.10 2.89
N GLN A 117 -8.06 -7.08 2.85
CA GLN A 117 -7.13 -6.80 3.94
C GLN A 117 -7.84 -6.29 5.20
N VAL A 118 -8.84 -5.43 5.05
CA VAL A 118 -9.66 -4.96 6.18
C VAL A 118 -10.35 -6.13 6.87
N LEU A 119 -10.97 -7.04 6.09
CA LEU A 119 -11.64 -8.22 6.65
C LEU A 119 -10.67 -9.18 7.33
N ALA A 120 -9.49 -9.42 6.73
CA ALA A 120 -8.46 -10.26 7.34
C ALA A 120 -7.95 -9.67 8.67
N LEU A 121 -7.68 -8.36 8.70
CA LEU A 121 -7.20 -7.66 9.89
C LEU A 121 -8.28 -7.51 10.96
N ASN A 122 -9.55 -7.36 10.58
CA ASN A 122 -10.66 -7.25 11.53
C ASN A 122 -10.69 -8.43 12.51
N ALA A 123 -10.35 -9.64 12.05
CA ALA A 123 -10.40 -10.86 12.85
C ALA A 123 -9.42 -10.88 14.05
N PHE A 124 -8.31 -10.14 13.99
CA PHE A 124 -7.28 -10.20 15.04
C PHE A 124 -6.66 -8.84 15.42
N ASN A 125 -6.86 -7.80 14.62
CA ASN A 125 -6.39 -6.44 14.88
C ASN A 125 -7.35 -5.38 14.27
N PRO A 126 -8.54 -5.20 14.87
CA PRO A 126 -9.55 -4.28 14.36
C PRO A 126 -9.09 -2.82 14.30
N GLN A 127 -8.16 -2.41 15.16
CA GLN A 127 -7.61 -1.04 15.15
C GLN A 127 -6.83 -0.73 13.86
N ILE A 128 -6.08 -1.71 13.34
CA ILE A 128 -5.40 -1.53 12.03
C ILE A 128 -6.43 -1.55 10.91
N ALA A 129 -7.40 -2.47 10.94
CA ALA A 129 -8.47 -2.54 9.96
C ALA A 129 -9.22 -1.20 9.85
N ALA A 130 -9.58 -0.61 10.98
CA ALA A 130 -10.23 0.70 11.09
C ALA A 130 -9.36 1.83 10.50
N ARG A 131 -8.04 1.79 10.67
CA ARG A 131 -7.15 2.79 10.04
C ARG A 131 -7.05 2.63 8.51
N LEU A 132 -7.12 1.41 8.01
CA LEU A 132 -7.04 1.14 6.57
C LEU A 132 -8.33 1.52 5.84
N ILE A 133 -9.50 1.24 6.44
CA ILE A 133 -10.80 1.51 5.81
C ILE A 133 -11.05 3.00 5.56
N VAL A 134 -10.31 3.90 6.23
CA VAL A 134 -10.34 5.35 5.99
C VAL A 134 -10.09 5.70 4.52
N ALA A 135 -9.34 4.90 3.76
CA ALA A 135 -9.14 5.13 2.33
C ALA A 135 -10.46 5.14 1.52
N PHE A 136 -11.52 4.49 1.99
CA PHE A 136 -12.85 4.53 1.37
C PHE A 136 -13.68 5.78 1.74
N THR A 137 -13.34 6.52 2.80
CA THR A 137 -14.19 7.63 3.30
C THR A 137 -14.41 8.76 2.30
N ARG A 138 -13.49 8.92 1.33
CA ARG A 138 -13.53 10.01 0.33
C ARG A 138 -14.20 9.60 -0.98
N TRP A 139 -14.89 8.46 -1.03
CA TRP A 139 -15.43 7.88 -2.27
C TRP A 139 -16.30 8.86 -3.07
N ARG A 140 -17.10 9.71 -2.41
CA ARG A 140 -17.98 10.73 -3.04
C ARG A 140 -17.26 11.76 -3.92
N LYS A 141 -15.93 11.87 -3.84
CA LYS A 141 -15.13 12.82 -4.64
C LYS A 141 -14.70 12.27 -6.01
N PHE A 142 -14.95 11.00 -6.28
CA PHE A 142 -14.52 10.33 -7.51
C PHE A 142 -15.64 10.28 -8.55
N ASP A 143 -15.32 9.82 -9.76
CA ASP A 143 -16.32 9.60 -10.81
C ASP A 143 -17.30 8.46 -10.45
N PRO A 144 -18.48 8.40 -11.10
CA PRO A 144 -19.53 7.43 -10.76
C PRO A 144 -19.08 5.97 -10.75
N VAL A 145 -18.16 5.55 -11.63
CA VAL A 145 -17.69 4.17 -11.67
C VAL A 145 -16.91 3.84 -10.40
N ARG A 146 -15.97 4.71 -10.03
CA ARG A 146 -15.18 4.54 -8.80
C ARG A 146 -16.02 4.66 -7.54
N GLN A 147 -17.01 5.56 -7.54
CA GLN A 147 -17.96 5.69 -6.44
C GLN A 147 -18.69 4.37 -6.19
N GLN A 148 -19.23 3.77 -7.26
CA GLN A 148 -19.96 2.51 -7.18
C GLN A 148 -19.06 1.38 -6.64
N GLU A 149 -17.86 1.22 -7.21
CA GLU A 149 -16.94 0.17 -6.77
C GLU A 149 -16.56 0.30 -5.28
N MET A 150 -16.24 1.51 -4.80
CA MET A 150 -15.92 1.71 -3.38
C MET A 150 -17.13 1.47 -2.47
N ARG A 151 -18.32 1.91 -2.91
CA ARG A 151 -19.58 1.65 -2.19
C ARG A 151 -19.83 0.15 -2.06
N ASP A 152 -19.67 -0.62 -3.14
CA ASP A 152 -19.88 -2.07 -3.11
C ASP A 152 -18.90 -2.78 -2.16
N ARG A 153 -17.66 -2.29 -2.06
CA ARG A 153 -16.69 -2.82 -1.10
C ARG A 153 -17.01 -2.41 0.35
N LEU A 154 -17.51 -1.20 0.60
CA LEU A 154 -18.03 -0.80 1.91
C LEU A 154 -19.22 -1.66 2.33
N GLU A 155 -20.18 -1.92 1.43
CA GLU A 155 -21.32 -2.81 1.66
C GLU A 155 -20.87 -4.24 1.98
N ARG A 156 -19.92 -4.78 1.21
CA ARG A 156 -19.31 -6.09 1.46
C ARG A 156 -18.68 -6.17 2.86
N ILE A 157 -17.98 -5.12 3.29
CA ILE A 157 -17.36 -5.09 4.62
C ILE A 157 -18.44 -5.08 5.72
N LEU A 158 -19.48 -4.25 5.57
CA LEU A 158 -20.59 -4.18 6.53
C LEU A 158 -21.38 -5.48 6.66
N ALA A 159 -21.47 -6.26 5.59
CA ALA A 159 -22.14 -7.55 5.59
C ALA A 159 -21.30 -8.69 6.23
N ALA A 160 -20.04 -8.44 6.59
CA ALA A 160 -19.17 -9.47 7.13
C ALA A 160 -19.54 -9.85 8.58
N PRO A 161 -19.63 -11.15 8.91
CA PRO A 161 -19.87 -11.57 10.29
C PRO A 161 -18.67 -11.24 11.18
N GLY A 162 -18.95 -10.84 12.43
CA GLY A 162 -17.90 -10.53 13.41
C GLY A 162 -17.14 -9.23 13.10
N LEU A 163 -17.73 -8.31 12.34
CA LEU A 163 -17.17 -6.98 12.13
C LEU A 163 -17.03 -6.23 13.46
N SER A 164 -15.87 -5.65 13.73
CA SER A 164 -15.68 -4.88 14.95
C SER A 164 -16.51 -3.59 14.93
N PRO A 165 -16.90 -3.07 16.10
CA PRO A 165 -17.58 -1.77 16.20
C PRO A 165 -16.83 -0.65 15.48
N ASP A 166 -15.50 -0.57 15.65
CA ASP A 166 -14.67 0.46 15.02
C ASP A 166 -14.74 0.43 13.48
N VAL A 167 -14.70 -0.76 12.88
CA VAL A 167 -14.77 -0.91 11.42
C VAL A 167 -16.19 -0.67 10.93
N TYR A 168 -17.19 -1.14 11.67
CA TYR A 168 -18.61 -0.89 11.38
C TYR A 168 -18.91 0.61 11.37
N GLU A 169 -18.51 1.35 12.41
CA GLU A 169 -18.77 2.78 12.55
C GLU A 169 -18.24 3.55 11.33
N ILE A 170 -16.97 3.32 10.96
CA ILE A 170 -16.36 4.03 9.83
C ILE A 170 -17.05 3.66 8.52
N ALA A 171 -17.37 2.39 8.30
CA ALA A 171 -18.03 1.93 7.08
C ALA A 171 -19.47 2.47 6.95
N ALA A 172 -20.27 2.37 8.01
CA ALA A 172 -21.65 2.85 8.07
C ALA A 172 -21.73 4.36 7.85
N LYS A 173 -20.87 5.12 8.56
CA LYS A 173 -20.77 6.57 8.41
C LYS A 173 -20.32 6.98 7.01
N SER A 174 -19.40 6.22 6.41
CA SER A 174 -18.97 6.45 5.02
C SER A 174 -20.12 6.30 4.01
N LEU A 175 -21.05 5.38 4.26
CA LEU A 175 -22.26 5.21 3.45
C LEU A 175 -23.38 6.19 3.80
N GLY A 176 -23.25 6.97 4.88
CA GLY A 176 -24.29 7.88 5.36
C GLY A 176 -25.42 7.18 6.11
N ARG A 177 -25.18 5.96 6.62
CA ARG A 177 -26.08 5.31 7.58
C ARG A 177 -25.84 5.97 8.93
N GLN A 178 -26.88 6.55 9.51
CA GLN A 178 -26.87 6.97 10.91
C GLN A 178 -27.19 5.76 11.79
N GLU A 179 -26.65 5.75 13.01
CA GLU A 179 -27.07 4.81 14.06
C GLU A 179 -28.55 4.98 14.40
#